data_AF-A0A1G3QV70-F1
#
_entry.id   AF-A0A1G3QV70-F1
#
_cell.length_a   1.000
_cell.length_b   1.000
_cell.length_c   1.000
_cell.angle_alpha   90.00
_cell.angle_beta   90.00
_cell.angle_gamma   90.00
#
_symmetry.space_group_name_H-M   'P 1'
#
loop_
_entity.id
_entity.type
_entity.pdbx_description
1 polymer ?
#
loop_
_entity_poly.entity_id
_entity_poly.type
_entity_poly.pdbx_seq_one_letter_code
_entity_poly.pdbx_strand_id
1 'polypeptide(L)'
;IMAGTVPGAKFGLAFSEASPPCLVRTEGNDPALVAAAVACARAVGAGHSFYLVLKGCFPINVLNQLKSCPEVARIFCATANPLQVIVARTAQGAGILGVIDGQSPKGVETDADRADRRAMLRKFGYKF
;
A
#
# COMPACT_ATOMS: atom_id res chain seq x y z
N ILE A 1 11.92 -4.06 8.34
CA ILE A 1 11.40 -2.69 8.08
C ILE A 1 10.28 -2.34 9.06
N MET A 2 9.07 -2.90 8.90
CA MET A 2 7.89 -2.47 9.67
C MET A 2 8.06 -2.43 11.18
N ALA A 3 8.50 -3.54 11.79
CA ALA A 3 8.69 -3.63 13.24
C ALA A 3 9.72 -2.64 13.81
N GLY A 4 10.63 -2.11 13.00
CA GLY A 4 11.70 -1.21 13.43
C GLY A 4 11.48 0.27 13.12
N THR A 5 10.48 0.64 12.32
CA THR A 5 10.30 2.04 11.87
C THR A 5 9.31 2.83 12.72
N VAL A 6 8.18 2.23 13.11
CA VAL A 6 7.16 2.91 13.91
C VAL A 6 6.81 2.03 15.12
N PRO A 7 7.26 2.39 16.33
CA PRO A 7 6.89 1.69 17.55
C PRO A 7 5.37 1.57 17.70
N GLY A 8 4.89 0.36 17.99
CA GLY A 8 3.45 0.11 18.19
C GLY A 8 2.60 0.05 16.93
N ALA A 9 3.16 0.29 15.73
CA ALA A 9 2.40 0.15 14.49
C ALA A 9 1.93 -1.30 14.29
N LYS A 10 0.69 -1.44 13.81
CA LYS A 10 0.11 -2.72 13.45
C LYS A 10 0.16 -2.92 11.94
N PHE A 11 0.58 -4.10 11.51
CA PHE A 11 0.67 -4.42 10.10
C PHE A 11 0.40 -5.89 9.81
N GLY A 12 -0.06 -6.15 8.59
CA GLY A 12 -0.11 -7.47 7.97
C GLY A 12 0.44 -7.41 6.56
N LEU A 13 1.23 -8.41 6.20
CA LEU A 13 1.91 -8.55 4.92
C LEU A 13 1.53 -9.88 4.28
N ALA A 14 1.28 -9.83 2.97
CA ALA A 14 1.19 -11.01 2.11
C ALA A 14 2.04 -10.79 0.85
N PHE A 15 2.82 -11.80 0.46
CA PHE A 15 3.64 -11.82 -0.75
C PHE A 15 3.33 -13.07 -1.57
N SER A 16 3.09 -12.88 -2.87
CA SER A 16 2.75 -13.97 -3.78
C SER A 16 4.04 -14.56 -4.38
N GLU A 17 4.52 -15.68 -3.86
CA GLU A 17 5.64 -16.42 -4.45
C GLU A 17 5.28 -16.85 -5.88
N ALA A 18 6.15 -16.59 -6.86
CA ALA A 18 5.84 -16.80 -8.29
C ALA A 18 6.49 -18.05 -8.90
N SER A 19 7.20 -18.83 -8.10
CA SER A 19 7.78 -20.12 -8.48
C SER A 19 7.38 -21.19 -7.46
N PRO A 20 7.40 -22.49 -7.83
CA PRO A 20 7.00 -23.56 -6.92
C PRO A 20 7.63 -23.41 -5.53
N PRO A 21 6.84 -23.52 -4.45
CA PRO A 21 5.45 -24.02 -4.42
C PRO A 21 4.34 -23.00 -4.73
N CYS A 22 4.64 -21.76 -5.12
CA CYS A 22 3.67 -20.70 -5.45
C CYS A 22 2.71 -20.37 -4.28
N LEU A 23 3.24 -20.27 -3.06
CA LEU A 23 2.45 -19.96 -1.87
C LEU A 23 2.34 -18.45 -1.62
N VAL A 24 1.22 -18.03 -1.03
CA VAL A 24 1.14 -16.69 -0.42
C VAL A 24 1.89 -16.74 0.91
N ARG A 25 3.05 -16.07 0.97
CA ARG A 25 3.88 -15.94 2.17
C ARG A 25 3.38 -14.77 3.01
N THR A 26 3.30 -14.95 4.33
CA THR A 26 2.66 -13.97 5.22
C THR A 26 3.53 -13.64 6.41
N GLU A 27 3.42 -12.41 6.90
CA GLU A 27 4.05 -11.96 8.15
C GLU A 27 3.24 -10.80 8.74
N GLY A 28 3.31 -10.59 10.06
CA GLY A 28 2.62 -9.45 10.68
C GLY A 28 2.38 -9.59 12.17
N ASN A 29 2.01 -8.48 12.81
CA ASN A 29 1.76 -8.42 14.26
C ASN A 29 0.28 -8.16 14.62
N ASP A 30 -0.60 -8.25 13.62
CA ASP A 30 -2.05 -8.19 13.76
C ASP A 30 -2.70 -9.22 12.81
N PRO A 31 -3.31 -10.30 13.33
CA PRO A 31 -3.88 -11.35 12.51
C PRO A 31 -4.97 -10.89 11.53
N ALA A 32 -5.77 -9.88 11.89
CA ALA A 32 -6.82 -9.37 11.01
C ALA A 32 -6.23 -8.62 9.81
N LEU A 33 -5.14 -7.88 10.01
CA LEU A 33 -4.43 -7.22 8.93
C LEU A 33 -3.71 -8.22 8.01
N VAL A 34 -3.16 -9.30 8.58
CA VAL A 34 -2.57 -10.39 7.79
C VAL A 34 -3.64 -11.06 6.92
N ALA A 35 -4.80 -11.37 7.49
CA ALA A 35 -5.92 -11.94 6.75
C ALA A 35 -6.39 -11.01 5.60
N ALA A 36 -6.47 -9.70 5.86
CA ALA A 36 -6.79 -8.71 4.83
C ALA A 36 -5.73 -8.68 3.70
N ALA A 37 -4.44 -8.70 4.03
CA ALA A 37 -3.37 -8.75 3.05
C ALA A 37 -3.44 -10.03 2.18
N VAL A 38 -3.71 -11.18 2.80
CA VAL A 38 -3.92 -12.45 2.09
C VAL A 38 -5.13 -12.39 1.16
N ALA A 39 -6.24 -11.79 1.61
CA ALA A 39 -7.41 -11.61 0.77
C ALA A 39 -7.09 -10.77 -0.47
N CYS A 40 -6.34 -9.67 -0.33
CA CYS A 40 -5.85 -8.88 -1.46
C CYS A 40 -4.96 -9.71 -2.40
N ALA A 41 -3.98 -10.45 -1.85
CA ALA A 41 -3.07 -11.28 -2.63
C ALA A 41 -3.82 -12.34 -3.46
N ARG A 42 -4.81 -12.99 -2.87
CA ARG A 42 -5.64 -14.00 -3.55
C ARG A 42 -6.55 -13.39 -4.61
N ALA A 43 -7.16 -12.24 -4.32
CA ALA A 43 -8.05 -11.56 -5.26
C ALA A 43 -7.30 -11.07 -6.51
N VAL A 44 -6.09 -10.53 -6.33
CA VAL A 44 -5.26 -10.07 -7.46
C VAL A 44 -4.59 -11.26 -8.15
N GLY A 45 -3.96 -12.16 -7.40
CA GLY A 45 -3.38 -13.40 -7.90
C GLY A 45 -2.22 -13.19 -8.89
N ALA A 46 -1.45 -12.12 -8.73
CA ALA A 46 -0.28 -11.82 -9.55
C ALA A 46 1.01 -12.24 -8.83
N GLY A 47 1.87 -13.01 -9.50
CA GLY A 47 3.15 -13.45 -8.95
C GLY A 47 4.08 -12.27 -8.62
N HIS A 48 4.88 -12.41 -7.57
CA HIS A 48 5.81 -11.40 -7.04
C HIS A 48 5.14 -10.06 -6.70
N SER A 49 3.85 -10.07 -6.38
CA SER A 49 3.16 -8.93 -5.79
C SER A 49 3.09 -9.06 -4.26
N PHE A 50 3.20 -7.94 -3.56
CA PHE A 50 3.02 -7.89 -2.11
C PHE A 50 1.94 -6.87 -1.72
N TYR A 51 1.32 -7.11 -0.57
CA TYR A 51 0.22 -6.32 -0.01
C TYR A 51 0.53 -6.08 1.44
N LEU A 52 0.64 -4.82 1.83
CA LEU A 52 0.95 -4.39 3.18
C LEU A 52 -0.21 -3.55 3.70
N VAL A 53 -0.91 -4.06 4.72
CA VAL A 53 -2.03 -3.37 5.36
C VAL A 53 -1.53 -2.79 6.69
N LEU A 54 -1.81 -1.51 6.93
CA LEU A 54 -1.30 -0.75 8.06
C LEU A 54 -2.43 -0.26 8.97
N LYS A 55 -2.17 -0.22 10.29
CA LYS A 55 -3.04 0.42 11.28
C LYS A 55 -2.19 1.11 12.34
N GLY A 56 -2.61 2.31 12.74
CA GLY A 56 -1.89 3.11 13.73
C GLY A 56 -0.61 3.78 13.20
N CYS A 57 -0.38 3.75 11.88
CA CYS A 57 0.65 4.53 11.20
C CYS A 57 0.19 4.90 9.78
N PHE A 58 0.91 5.82 9.14
CA PHE A 58 0.65 6.24 7.77
C PHE A 58 1.74 5.72 6.82
N PRO A 59 1.42 5.51 5.53
CA PRO A 59 2.42 5.08 4.55
C PRO A 59 3.67 5.95 4.51
N ILE A 60 3.53 7.27 4.66
CA ILE A 60 4.66 8.22 4.68
C ILE A 60 5.70 7.91 5.76
N ASN A 61 5.34 7.17 6.81
CA ASN A 61 6.27 6.77 7.86
C ASN A 61 7.24 5.66 7.43
N VAL A 62 6.90 4.87 6.40
CA VAL A 62 7.65 3.65 6.02
C VAL A 62 8.00 3.57 4.53
N LEU A 63 7.40 4.42 3.69
CA LEU A 63 7.46 4.29 2.23
C LEU A 63 8.89 4.35 1.68
N ASN A 64 9.77 5.17 2.27
CA ASN A 64 11.15 5.29 1.83
C ASN A 64 11.94 4.01 2.13
N GLN A 65 11.79 3.43 3.32
CA GLN A 65 12.44 2.18 3.69
C GLN A 65 11.95 1.02 2.82
N LEU A 66 10.67 0.99 2.46
CA LEU A 66 10.13 0.00 1.50
C LEU A 66 10.75 0.16 0.12
N LYS A 67 10.87 1.39 -0.40
CA LYS A 67 11.54 1.67 -1.69
C LYS A 67 13.03 1.33 -1.68
N SER A 68 13.67 1.38 -0.52
CA SER A 68 15.08 1.02 -0.35
C SER A 68 15.31 -0.47 -0.07
N CYS A 69 14.25 -1.27 0.06
CA CYS A 69 14.37 -2.71 0.22
C CYS A 69 14.84 -3.33 -1.11
N PRO A 70 15.97 -4.04 -1.16
CA PRO A 70 16.52 -4.57 -2.42
C PRO A 70 15.56 -5.48 -3.21
N GLU A 71 14.67 -6.18 -2.52
CA GLU A 71 13.68 -7.09 -3.09
C GLU A 71 12.47 -6.35 -3.70
N VAL A 72 12.27 -5.07 -3.38
CA VAL A 72 11.11 -4.28 -3.83
C VAL A 72 11.41 -3.59 -5.15
N ALA A 73 10.90 -4.17 -6.24
CA ALA A 73 11.08 -3.60 -7.58
C ALA A 73 10.29 -2.30 -7.80
N ARG A 74 9.06 -2.21 -7.27
CA ARG A 74 8.19 -1.03 -7.39
C ARG A 74 7.05 -1.05 -6.37
N ILE A 75 6.47 0.13 -6.12
CA ILE A 75 5.24 0.30 -5.35
C ILE A 75 4.18 0.88 -6.29
N PHE A 76 3.04 0.20 -6.45
CA PHE A 76 1.94 0.68 -7.29
C PHE A 76 1.11 1.78 -6.62
N CYS A 77 0.85 1.64 -5.33
CA CYS A 77 -0.05 2.52 -4.58
C CYS A 77 0.25 2.42 -3.08
N ALA A 78 -0.03 3.50 -2.35
CA ALA A 78 -0.10 3.51 -0.90
C ALA A 78 -1.18 4.52 -0.46
N THR A 79 -2.36 4.02 -0.09
CA THR A 79 -3.57 4.84 0.07
C THR A 79 -4.49 4.31 1.17
N ALA A 80 -5.43 5.15 1.59
CA ALA A 80 -6.61 4.78 2.39
C ALA A 80 -7.93 5.02 1.63
N ASN A 81 -7.86 5.46 0.37
CA ASN A 81 -9.03 5.65 -0.49
C ASN A 81 -9.58 4.29 -0.95
N PRO A 82 -10.82 4.25 -1.49
CA PRO A 82 -11.27 3.16 -2.33
C PRO A 82 -10.27 2.89 -3.46
N LEU A 83 -9.90 1.63 -3.65
CA LEU A 83 -8.84 1.21 -4.56
C LEU A 83 -9.31 0.06 -5.46
N GLN A 84 -9.00 0.15 -6.75
CA GLN A 84 -9.12 -0.97 -7.69
C GLN A 84 -7.76 -1.29 -8.31
N VAL A 85 -7.52 -2.56 -8.60
CA VAL A 85 -6.28 -3.05 -9.24
C VAL A 85 -6.64 -3.58 -10.64
N ILE A 86 -5.93 -3.10 -11.66
CA ILE A 86 -6.12 -3.55 -13.05
C ILE A 86 -5.17 -4.73 -13.29
N VAL A 87 -5.75 -5.90 -13.55
CA VAL A 87 -5.01 -7.16 -13.70
C VAL A 87 -5.19 -7.71 -15.12
N ALA A 88 -4.08 -7.97 -15.80
CA ALA A 88 -4.06 -8.76 -17.03
C ALA A 88 -3.78 -10.22 -16.70
N ARG A 89 -4.48 -11.15 -17.38
CA ARG A 89 -4.31 -12.59 -17.22
C ARG A 89 -3.99 -13.24 -18.57
N THR A 90 -3.09 -14.20 -18.56
CA THR A 90 -2.72 -15.05 -19.71
C THR A 90 -2.74 -16.51 -19.27
N ALA A 91 -2.44 -17.43 -20.19
CA ALA A 91 -2.26 -18.85 -19.84
C ALA A 91 -1.12 -19.10 -18.84
N GLN A 92 -0.12 -18.21 -18.78
CA GLN A 92 1.01 -18.35 -17.84
C GLN A 92 0.66 -17.86 -16.43
N GLY A 93 -0.14 -16.80 -16.29
CA GLY A 93 -0.42 -16.20 -14.99
C GLY A 93 -1.05 -14.81 -15.09
N ALA A 94 -0.86 -14.00 -14.05
CA ALA A 94 -1.42 -12.66 -13.96
C ALA A 94 -0.38 -11.59 -13.63
N GLY A 95 -0.57 -10.40 -14.17
CA GLY A 95 0.26 -9.23 -13.93
C GLY A 95 -0.57 -7.98 -13.65
N ILE A 96 -0.06 -7.10 -12.78
CA ILE A 96 -0.69 -5.82 -12.47
C ILE A 96 -0.26 -4.79 -13.51
N LEU A 97 -1.24 -4.23 -14.22
CA LEU A 97 -1.04 -3.16 -15.20
C LEU A 97 -1.08 -1.77 -14.56
N GLY A 98 -1.88 -1.59 -13.50
CA GLY A 98 -2.05 -0.31 -12.83
C GLY A 98 -3.08 -0.36 -11.71
N VAL A 99 -3.39 0.80 -11.15
CA VAL A 99 -4.35 0.99 -10.06
C VAL A 99 -5.27 2.17 -10.34
N ILE A 100 -6.46 2.16 -9.75
CA ILE A 100 -7.37 3.30 -9.68
C ILE A 100 -7.50 3.66 -8.20
N ASP A 101 -6.84 4.74 -7.79
CA ASP A 101 -6.78 5.22 -6.40
C ASP A 101 -7.73 6.42 -6.23
N GLY A 102 -8.86 6.18 -5.57
CA GLY A 102 -9.85 7.21 -5.28
C GLY A 102 -10.64 7.68 -6.49
N GLN A 103 -10.93 8.98 -6.54
CA GLN A 103 -11.83 9.61 -7.50
C GLN A 103 -11.06 10.57 -8.42
N SER A 104 -11.60 10.83 -9.62
CA SER A 104 -11.07 11.84 -10.52
C SER A 104 -11.19 13.27 -9.96
N PRO A 105 -10.25 14.18 -10.28
CA PRO A 105 -10.33 15.59 -9.89
C PRO A 105 -11.64 16.24 -10.37
N LYS A 106 -12.25 17.07 -9.52
CA LYS A 106 -13.51 17.79 -9.83
C LYS A 106 -13.30 19.26 -10.19
N GLY A 107 -12.07 19.75 -10.12
CA GLY A 107 -11.72 21.15 -10.35
C GLY A 107 -10.28 21.46 -9.91
N VAL A 108 -9.94 22.75 -9.90
CA VAL A 108 -8.65 23.29 -9.45
C VAL A 108 -8.86 24.04 -8.13
N GLU A 109 -7.90 23.93 -7.20
CA GLU A 109 -7.98 24.60 -5.90
C GLU A 109 -8.03 26.14 -6.04
N THR A 110 -8.85 26.78 -5.21
CA THR A 110 -8.86 28.23 -5.03
C THR A 110 -7.77 28.69 -4.04
N ASP A 111 -7.56 30.00 -3.90
CA ASP A 111 -6.64 30.52 -2.90
C ASP A 111 -7.10 30.22 -1.45
N ALA A 112 -8.41 30.12 -1.22
CA ALA A 112 -8.96 29.70 0.07
C ALA A 112 -8.64 28.23 0.37
N ASP A 113 -8.89 27.32 -0.60
CA ASP A 113 -8.53 25.90 -0.47
C ASP A 113 -7.04 25.71 -0.19
N ARG A 114 -6.19 26.53 -0.84
CA ARG A 114 -4.75 26.53 -0.62
C ARG A 114 -4.38 26.97 0.80
N ALA A 115 -5.03 28.00 1.33
CA ALA A 115 -4.82 28.47 2.69
C ALA A 115 -5.22 27.37 3.71
N ASP A 116 -6.36 26.73 3.49
CA ASP A 116 -6.90 25.68 4.36
C ASP A 116 -6.00 24.45 4.41
N ARG A 117 -5.55 23.92 3.26
CA ARG A 117 -4.64 22.77 3.27
C ARG A 117 -3.29 23.08 3.90
N ARG A 118 -2.79 24.32 3.81
CA ARG A 118 -1.55 24.75 4.48
C ARG A 118 -1.74 24.81 5.99
N ALA A 119 -2.87 25.37 6.45
CA ALA A 119 -3.22 25.42 7.86
C ALA A 119 -3.39 24.00 8.44
N MET A 120 -4.02 23.08 7.70
CA MET A 120 -4.16 21.68 8.08
C MET A 120 -2.81 20.98 8.29
N LEU A 121 -1.85 21.14 7.36
CA LEU A 121 -0.52 20.55 7.51
C LEU A 121 0.24 21.08 8.73
N ARG A 122 0.07 22.37 9.07
CA ARG A 122 0.62 22.97 10.29
C ARG A 122 -0.05 22.44 11.55
N LYS A 123 -1.38 22.30 11.52
CA LYS A 123 -2.16 21.71 12.63
C LYS A 123 -1.73 20.27 12.91
N PHE A 124 -1.39 19.50 11.88
CA PHE A 124 -0.85 18.15 12.02
C PHE A 124 0.63 18.10 12.41
N GLY A 125 1.31 19.25 12.50
CA GLY A 125 2.72 19.34 12.88
C GLY A 125 3.70 18.88 11.79
N TYR A 126 3.25 18.70 10.55
CA TYR A 126 4.12 18.29 9.44
C TYR A 126 4.84 19.47 8.77
N LYS A 127 4.37 20.69 9.00
CA LYS A 127 4.94 21.95 8.50
C LYS A 127 4.82 23.03 9.57
N PHE A 128 5.64 24.06 9.43
CA PHE A 128 5.66 25.24 10.30
C PHE A 128 5.33 26.49 9.47
#